data_AF-A0A7S4KP32-F1
#
_entry.id   AF-A0A7S4KP32-F1
#
_cell.length_a   1.000
_cell.length_b   1.000
_cell.length_c   1.000
_cell.angle_alpha   90.00
_cell.angle_beta   90.00
_cell.angle_gamma   90.00
#
_symmetry.space_group_name_H-M   'P 1'
#
loop_
_entity.id
_entity.type
_entity.pdbx_description
1 polymer ?
#
loop_
_entity_poly.entity_id
_entity_poly.type
_entity_poly.pdbx_seq_one_letter_code
_entity_poly.pdbx_strand_id
1 'polypeptide(L)'
;MEAVKMLSSNVFSEKQVAYLAVSVLLNEEHEVIPMVVQSMQNDLDSHHQLVKSLPLIAIANIGSQEMADTLVPTITRIGVAADSTAEIKKRALMAFLALKRK
;
A
#
# COMPACT_ATOMS: atom_id res chain seq x y z
N MET A 1 5.50 -16.64 2.31
CA MET A 1 4.09 -16.91 1.93
C MET A 1 3.09 -16.56 3.02
N GLU A 2 3.39 -16.80 4.31
CA GLU A 2 2.45 -16.55 5.41
C GLU A 2 2.02 -15.08 5.55
N ALA A 3 2.95 -14.13 5.37
CA ALA A 3 2.62 -12.70 5.34
C ALA A 3 1.63 -12.33 4.23
N VAL A 4 1.71 -12.95 3.04
CA VAL A 4 0.77 -12.72 1.92
C VAL A 4 -0.63 -13.25 2.27
N LYS A 5 -0.71 -14.38 2.98
CA LYS A 5 -1.97 -14.91 3.49
C LYS A 5 -2.61 -13.96 4.52
N MET A 6 -1.79 -13.37 5.39
CA MET A 6 -2.24 -12.39 6.39
C MET A 6 -2.69 -11.06 5.76
N LEU A 7 -2.11 -10.64 4.62
CA LEU A 7 -2.59 -9.47 3.86
C LEU A 7 -4.04 -9.65 3.40
N SER A 8 -4.44 -10.88 3.06
CA SER A 8 -5.80 -11.19 2.62
C SER A 8 -6.79 -11.39 3.78
N SER A 9 -6.33 -11.35 5.03
CA SER A 9 -7.20 -11.49 6.20
C SER A 9 -8.08 -10.26 6.41
N ASN A 10 -9.27 -10.46 6.98
CA ASN A 10 -10.16 -9.37 7.40
C ASN A 10 -9.79 -8.78 8.77
N VAL A 11 -8.81 -9.38 9.47
CA VAL A 11 -8.36 -8.92 10.78
C VAL A 11 -7.34 -7.80 10.61
N PHE A 12 -7.66 -6.62 11.15
CA PHE A 12 -6.81 -5.43 11.01
C PHE A 12 -5.40 -5.62 11.60
N SER A 13 -5.29 -6.26 12.77
CA SER A 13 -3.98 -6.54 13.39
C SER A 13 -3.11 -7.47 12.54
N GLU A 14 -3.71 -8.46 11.88
CA GLU A 14 -3.00 -9.35 10.95
C GLU A 14 -2.52 -8.57 9.72
N LYS A 15 -3.36 -7.70 9.14
CA LYS A 15 -2.94 -6.79 8.06
C LYS A 15 -1.80 -5.88 8.49
N GLN A 16 -1.85 -5.31 9.68
CA GLN A 16 -0.77 -4.43 10.18
C GLN A 16 0.57 -5.15 10.27
N VAL A 17 0.59 -6.34 10.87
CA VAL A 17 1.81 -7.17 10.97
C VAL A 17 2.29 -7.58 9.58
N ALA A 18 1.37 -7.95 8.69
CA ALA A 18 1.69 -8.33 7.32
C ALA A 18 2.32 -7.18 6.53
N TYR A 19 1.73 -5.98 6.55
CA TYR A 19 2.28 -4.81 5.86
C TYR A 19 3.63 -4.36 6.44
N LEU A 20 3.83 -4.49 7.75
CA LEU A 20 5.14 -4.25 8.37
C LEU A 20 6.17 -5.26 7.86
N ALA A 21 5.85 -6.56 7.92
CA ALA A 21 6.72 -7.62 7.44
C ALA A 21 7.07 -7.44 5.95
N VAL A 22 6.09 -7.07 5.13
CA VAL A 22 6.28 -6.76 3.70
C VAL A 22 7.18 -5.53 3.52
N SER A 23 7.03 -4.47 4.30
CA SER A 23 7.90 -3.29 4.19
C SER A 23 9.37 -3.54 4.58
N VAL A 24 9.64 -4.57 5.38
CA VAL A 24 11.00 -4.90 5.88
C VAL A 24 11.65 -6.03 5.08
N LEU A 25 10.87 -7.03 4.68
CA LEU A 25 11.36 -8.28 4.10
C LEU A 25 11.21 -8.37 2.58
N LEU A 26 10.37 -7.54 1.97
CA LEU A 26 10.13 -7.59 0.52
C LEU A 26 11.28 -6.90 -0.22
N ASN A 27 12.22 -7.70 -0.72
CA ASN A 27 13.19 -7.27 -1.72
C ASN A 27 12.55 -7.31 -3.13
N GLU A 28 13.02 -6.44 -4.03
CA GLU A 28 12.46 -6.18 -5.38
C GLU A 28 12.41 -7.40 -6.32
N GLU A 29 13.01 -8.54 -5.97
CA GLU A 29 13.09 -9.75 -6.80
C GLU A 29 12.23 -10.94 -6.32
N HIS A 30 11.20 -10.69 -5.52
CA HIS A 30 10.34 -11.76 -5.03
C HIS A 30 9.09 -11.99 -5.89
N GLU A 31 8.84 -13.24 -6.29
CA GLU A 31 7.65 -13.71 -7.05
C GLU A 31 6.29 -13.32 -6.42
N VAL A 32 6.30 -12.88 -5.16
CA VAL A 32 5.10 -12.46 -4.42
C VAL A 32 4.70 -10.99 -4.64
N ILE A 33 5.51 -10.17 -5.33
CA ILE A 33 5.20 -8.75 -5.57
C ILE A 33 3.82 -8.55 -6.23
N PRO A 34 3.44 -9.26 -7.30
CA PRO A 34 2.13 -9.06 -7.95
C PRO A 34 0.96 -9.32 -6.99
N MET A 35 1.07 -10.34 -6.14
CA MET A 35 0.03 -10.65 -5.14
C MET A 35 -0.09 -9.56 -4.07
N VAL A 36 1.05 -9.01 -3.65
CA VAL A 36 1.11 -7.90 -2.70
C VAL A 36 0.49 -6.64 -3.31
N VAL A 37 0.82 -6.31 -4.57
CA VAL A 37 0.25 -5.17 -5.31
C VAL A 37 -1.27 -5.30 -5.41
N GLN A 38 -1.77 -6.48 -5.76
CA GLN A 38 -3.22 -6.72 -5.83
C GLN A 38 -3.89 -6.53 -4.46
N SER A 39 -3.28 -7.03 -3.38
CA SER A 39 -3.82 -6.86 -2.03
C SER A 39 -3.78 -5.40 -1.59
N MET A 40 -2.72 -4.66 -1.93
CA MET A 40 -2.61 -3.22 -1.68
C MET A 40 -3.74 -2.46 -2.38
N GLN A 41 -4.03 -2.80 -3.64
CA GLN A 41 -5.10 -2.14 -4.39
C GLN A 41 -6.47 -2.36 -3.74
N ASN A 42 -6.78 -3.60 -3.33
CA ASN A 42 -8.01 -3.93 -2.62
C ASN A 42 -8.14 -3.14 -1.30
N ASP A 43 -7.05 -3.02 -0.54
CA ASP A 43 -7.05 -2.28 0.73
C ASP A 43 -7.14 -0.75 0.54
N LEU A 44 -6.60 -0.23 -0.57
CA LEU A 44 -6.73 1.18 -0.97
C LEU A 44 -8.17 1.55 -1.39
N ASP A 45 -8.94 0.58 -1.89
CA ASP A 45 -10.36 0.77 -2.21
C ASP A 45 -11.30 0.58 -1.01
N SER A 46 -10.77 0.17 0.15
CA SER A 46 -11.57 0.02 1.37
C SER A 46 -12.20 1.35 1.80
N HIS A 47 -13.42 1.30 2.37
CA HIS A 47 -14.02 2.48 3.01
C HIS A 47 -13.30 2.87 4.31
N HIS A 48 -12.61 1.91 4.95
CA HIS A 48 -11.98 2.13 6.23
C HIS A 48 -10.66 2.89 6.10
N GLN A 49 -10.62 4.09 6.65
CA GLN A 49 -9.47 5.00 6.55
C GLN A 49 -8.17 4.40 7.11
N LEU A 50 -8.24 3.66 8.23
CA LEU A 50 -7.06 2.99 8.79
C LEU A 50 -6.51 1.90 7.87
N VAL A 51 -7.38 1.13 7.21
CA VAL A 51 -6.97 0.06 6.30
C VAL A 51 -6.29 0.65 5.07
N LYS A 52 -6.87 1.72 4.49
CA LYS A 52 -6.25 2.48 3.39
C LYS A 52 -4.88 3.04 3.72
N SER A 53 -4.64 3.35 4.99
CA SER A 53 -3.41 4.01 5.44
C SER A 53 -2.18 3.08 5.49
N LEU A 54 -2.40 1.77 5.60
CA LEU A 54 -1.34 0.75 5.69
C LEU A 54 -0.59 0.56 4.36
N PRO A 55 -1.25 0.27 3.23
CA PRO A 55 -0.57 0.13 1.94
C PRO A 55 0.15 1.42 1.55
N LEU A 56 -0.38 2.60 1.86
CA LEU A 56 0.30 3.88 1.57
C LEU A 56 1.68 3.98 2.25
N ILE A 57 1.81 3.53 3.50
CA ILE A 57 3.11 3.53 4.20
C ILE A 57 4.03 2.47 3.60
N ALA A 58 3.51 1.26 3.35
CA ALA A 58 4.31 0.18 2.77
C ALA A 58 4.86 0.55 1.38
N ILE A 59 4.04 1.17 0.54
CA ILE A 59 4.43 1.67 -0.79
C ILE A 59 5.51 2.75 -0.67
N ALA A 60 5.38 3.66 0.30
CA ALA A 60 6.37 4.70 0.53
C ALA A 60 7.75 4.14 0.94
N ASN A 61 7.78 2.96 1.58
CA ASN A 61 9.01 2.29 2.00
C ASN A 61 9.62 1.39 0.92
N ILE A 62 8.79 0.66 0.15
CA ILE A 62 9.26 -0.32 -0.85
C ILE A 62 9.55 0.38 -2.18
N GLY A 63 8.55 1.08 -2.72
CA GLY A 63 8.57 1.75 -4.01
C GLY A 63 9.16 0.91 -5.15
N SER A 64 8.46 -0.13 -5.63
CA SER A 64 8.88 -0.86 -6.84
C SER A 64 8.29 -0.22 -8.11
N GLN A 65 8.89 -0.47 -9.27
CA GLN A 65 8.39 0.02 -10.55
C GLN A 65 6.99 -0.55 -10.88
N GLU A 66 6.76 -1.82 -10.59
CA GLU A 66 5.45 -2.48 -10.77
C GLU A 66 4.35 -1.87 -9.87
N MET A 67 4.70 -1.50 -8.63
CA MET A 67 3.81 -0.75 -7.74
C MET A 67 3.51 0.65 -8.31
N ALA A 68 4.49 1.30 -8.92
CA ALA A 68 4.29 2.62 -9.51
C ALA A 68 3.28 2.56 -10.68
N ASP A 69 3.44 1.60 -11.57
CA ASP A 69 2.56 1.48 -12.75
C ASP A 69 1.11 1.17 -12.36
N THR A 70 0.91 0.34 -11.34
CA THR A 70 -0.43 -0.14 -10.94
C THR A 70 -1.13 0.79 -9.94
N LEU A 71 -0.40 1.33 -8.96
CA LEU A 71 -1.00 1.98 -7.78
C LEU A 71 -1.02 3.51 -7.87
N VAL A 72 -0.22 4.13 -8.74
CA VAL A 72 -0.20 5.60 -8.92
C VAL A 72 -1.58 6.18 -9.20
N PRO A 73 -2.41 5.64 -10.13
CA PRO A 73 -3.74 6.18 -10.40
C PRO A 73 -4.64 6.21 -9.16
N THR A 74 -4.61 5.13 -8.38
CA THR A 74 -5.40 5.00 -7.14
C THR A 74 -4.91 5.98 -6.07
N ILE A 75 -3.59 6.11 -5.89
CA ILE A 75 -2.98 7.03 -4.91
C ILE A 75 -3.30 8.49 -5.25
N THR A 76 -3.20 8.87 -6.53
CA THR A 76 -3.54 10.23 -6.99
C THR A 76 -5.02 10.53 -6.75
N ARG A 77 -5.92 9.57 -7.04
CA ARG A 77 -7.35 9.72 -6.74
C ARG A 77 -7.60 9.96 -5.24
N ILE A 78 -6.96 9.18 -4.36
CA ILE A 78 -7.09 9.34 -2.90
C ILE A 78 -6.53 10.69 -2.44
N GLY A 79 -5.43 11.16 -3.02
CA GLY A 79 -4.84 12.46 -2.69
C GLY A 79 -5.74 13.64 -3.07
N VAL A 80 -6.47 13.55 -4.17
CA VAL A 80 -7.36 14.60 -4.69
C VAL A 80 -8.78 14.51 -4.10
N ALA A 81 -9.18 13.35 -3.59
CA ALA A 81 -10.53 13.12 -3.08
C ALA A 81 -10.89 14.08 -1.93
N ALA A 82 -12.07 14.70 -2.02
CA ALA A 82 -12.56 15.65 -1.02
C ALA A 82 -12.92 14.98 0.32
N ASP A 83 -13.30 13.70 0.28
CA ASP A 83 -13.74 12.89 1.43
C ASP A 83 -12.58 12.38 2.32
N SER A 84 -11.35 12.52 1.85
CA SER A 84 -10.18 11.94 2.49
C SER A 84 -9.61 12.89 3.55
N THR A 85 -9.28 12.34 4.72
CA THR A 85 -8.70 13.11 5.82
C THR A 85 -7.31 13.65 5.46
N ALA A 86 -6.91 14.74 6.11
CA ALA A 86 -5.61 15.35 5.90
C ALA A 86 -4.43 14.37 6.11
N GLU A 87 -4.58 13.42 7.04
CA GLU A 87 -3.57 12.39 7.31
C GLU A 87 -3.39 11.42 6.14
N ILE A 88 -4.49 10.92 5.57
CA ILE A 88 -4.44 10.04 4.40
C ILE A 88 -3.86 10.78 3.20
N LYS A 89 -4.26 12.04 2.96
CA LYS A 89 -3.71 12.86 1.88
C LYS A 89 -2.20 13.02 2.01
N LYS A 90 -1.71 13.32 3.22
CA LYS A 90 -0.27 13.41 3.49
C LYS A 90 0.45 12.08 3.18
N ARG A 91 -0.10 10.95 3.61
CA ARG A 91 0.48 9.62 3.35
C ARG A 91 0.47 9.27 1.86
N ALA A 92 -0.61 9.58 1.14
CA ALA A 92 -0.72 9.37 -0.30
C ALA A 92 0.30 10.20 -1.08
N LEU A 93 0.50 11.48 -0.70
CA LEU A 93 1.53 12.32 -1.31
C LEU A 93 2.94 11.81 -1.05
N MET A 94 3.23 11.31 0.16
CA MET A 94 4.52 10.68 0.47
C MET A 94 4.76 9.42 -0.36
N ALA A 95 3.75 8.55 -0.49
CA ALA A 95 3.83 7.35 -1.33
C ALA A 95 4.05 7.71 -2.82
N PHE A 96 3.32 8.71 -3.33
CA PHE A 96 3.49 9.20 -4.69
C PHE A 96 4.91 9.74 -4.94
N LEU A 97 5.45 10.51 -4.00
CA LEU A 97 6.82 11.04 -4.10
C LEU A 97 7.87 9.91 -4.09
N ALA A 98 7.69 8.89 -3.25
CA ALA A 98 8.58 7.73 -3.21
C ALA A 98 8.59 6.98 -4.54
N LEU A 99 7.41 6.76 -5.14
CA LEU A 99 7.26 6.09 -6.43
C LEU A 99 7.81 6.90 -7.62
N LYS A 100 7.84 8.24 -7.52
CA LYS A 100 8.39 9.12 -8.57
C LYS A 100 9.90 9.36 -8.43
N ARG A 101 10.51 9.00 -7.31
CA ARG A 101 11.95 9.19 -7.05
C ARG A 101 12.82 8.04 -7.54
N LYS A 102 12.24 6.90 -7.88
CA LYS A 102 12.92 5.77 -8.50
C LYS A 102 12.58 5.75 -9.99
#